data_AF-A0A1G9P925-F1
#
_entry.id   AF-A0A1G9P925-F1
#
_cell.length_a   1.000
_cell.length_b   1.000
_cell.length_c   1.000
_cell.angle_alpha   90.00
_cell.angle_beta   90.00
_cell.angle_gamma   90.00
#
_symmetry.space_group_name_H-M   'P 1'
#
loop_
_entity.id
_entity.type
_entity.pdbx_description
1 polymer ?
#
loop_
_entity_poly.entity_id
_entity_poly.type
_entity_poly.pdbx_seq_one_letter_code
_entity_poly.pdbx_strand_id
1 'polypeptide(L)'
;MNNVKIYKNISLEIIKLFEDDKLEELEKLLNKRDKILKEEINNREFKKMLIDDGILDIDLTIKKLISENIIEVKQEIREHNLSKKASGSYMYTTKQKINIFNVKV
;
A
#
# COMPACT_ATOMS: atom_id res chain seq x y z
N MET A 1 1.37 -29.40 11.78
CA MET A 1 1.74 -28.43 10.72
C MET A 1 2.16 -27.16 11.43
N ASN A 2 3.41 -26.72 11.34
CA ASN A 2 3.95 -25.70 12.24
C ASN A 2 3.49 -24.30 11.81
N ASN A 3 2.40 -23.80 12.41
CA ASN A 3 1.81 -22.49 12.11
C ASN A 3 2.81 -21.33 12.25
N VAL A 4 3.87 -21.48 13.07
CA VAL A 4 4.97 -20.50 13.18
C VAL A 4 5.69 -20.35 11.84
N LYS A 5 6.06 -21.46 11.20
CA LYS A 5 6.75 -21.43 9.90
C LYS A 5 5.85 -20.85 8.81
N ILE A 6 4.56 -21.20 8.83
CA ILE A 6 3.59 -20.68 7.86
C ILE A 6 3.45 -19.17 8.02
N TYR A 7 3.27 -18.70 9.26
CA TYR A 7 3.18 -17.26 9.56
C TYR A 7 4.41 -16.51 9.06
N LYS A 8 5.61 -17.01 9.38
CA LYS A 8 6.88 -16.40 8.94
C LYS A 8 7.01 -16.38 7.42
N ASN A 9 6.68 -17.46 6.73
CA ASN A 9 6.73 -17.53 5.28
C ASN A 9 5.77 -16.52 4.63
N ILE A 10 4.54 -16.41 5.15
CA ILE A 10 3.57 -15.40 4.68
C ILE A 10 4.12 -13.99 4.90
N SER A 11 4.72 -13.71 6.07
CA SER A 11 5.33 -12.41 6.34
C SER A 11 6.47 -12.06 5.38
N LEU A 12 7.32 -13.03 5.04
CA LEU A 12 8.40 -12.82 4.05
C LEU A 12 7.84 -12.65 2.63
N GLU A 13 6.78 -13.36 2.28
CA GLU A 13 6.09 -13.22 0.99
C GLU A 13 5.45 -11.84 0.86
N ILE A 14 4.87 -11.30 1.94
CA ILE A 14 4.37 -9.92 1.98
C ILE A 14 5.48 -8.92 1.65
N ILE A 15 6.68 -9.07 2.25
CA ILE A 15 7.81 -8.20 1.94
C ILE A 15 8.17 -8.28 0.45
N LYS A 16 8.23 -9.49 -0.12
CA LYS A 16 8.49 -9.67 -1.55
C LYS A 16 7.44 -9.02 -2.45
N LEU A 17 6.16 -9.05 -2.07
CA LEU A 17 5.12 -8.37 -2.86
C LEU A 17 5.32 -6.85 -2.89
N PHE A 18 5.83 -6.26 -1.81
CA PHE A 18 6.22 -4.84 -1.81
C PHE A 18 7.44 -4.57 -2.70
N GLU A 19 8.45 -5.45 -2.68
CA GLU A 19 9.64 -5.33 -3.54
C GLU A 19 9.30 -5.49 -5.04
N ASP A 20 8.34 -6.36 -5.36
CA ASP A 20 7.88 -6.65 -6.72
C ASP A 20 6.77 -5.71 -7.23
N ASP A 21 6.29 -4.77 -6.40
CA ASP A 21 5.12 -3.91 -6.67
C ASP A 21 3.83 -4.68 -7.04
N LYS A 22 3.67 -5.90 -6.51
CA LYS A 22 2.50 -6.79 -6.75
C LYS A 22 1.48 -6.71 -5.62
N LEU A 23 0.96 -5.51 -5.39
CA LEU A 23 0.11 -5.22 -4.23
C LEU A 23 -1.29 -5.85 -4.32
N GLU A 24 -1.72 -6.29 -5.51
CA GLU A 24 -3.02 -6.96 -5.72
C GLU A 24 -3.19 -8.22 -4.86
N GLU A 25 -2.09 -8.94 -4.59
CA GLU A 25 -2.12 -10.17 -3.80
C GLU A 25 -1.98 -9.94 -2.29
N LEU A 26 -1.69 -8.71 -1.87
CA LEU A 26 -1.34 -8.36 -0.49
C LEU A 26 -2.50 -8.65 0.47
N GLU A 27 -3.73 -8.31 0.08
CA GLU A 27 -4.92 -8.52 0.91
C GLU A 27 -5.11 -10.00 1.27
N LYS A 28 -4.90 -10.90 0.30
CA LYS A 28 -5.03 -12.34 0.50
C LYS A 28 -4.01 -12.86 1.53
N LEU A 29 -2.76 -12.39 1.47
CA LEU A 29 -1.72 -12.79 2.42
C LEU A 29 -1.97 -12.23 3.82
N LEU A 30 -2.38 -10.96 3.92
CA LEU A 30 -2.74 -10.35 5.21
C LEU A 30 -3.91 -11.08 5.88
N ASN A 31 -4.95 -11.44 5.11
CA ASN A 31 -6.09 -12.20 5.62
C ASN A 31 -5.69 -13.60 6.12
N LYS A 32 -4.79 -14.30 5.40
CA LYS A 32 -4.24 -15.59 5.86
C LYS A 32 -3.46 -15.42 7.17
N ARG A 33 -2.65 -14.37 7.27
CA ARG A 33 -1.84 -14.06 8.45
C ARG A 33 -2.72 -13.77 9.67
N ASP A 34 -3.78 -12.98 9.50
CA ASP A 34 -4.77 -12.69 10.54
C ASP A 34 -5.54 -13.94 11.00
N LYS A 35 -5.89 -14.83 10.07
CA LYS A 35 -6.53 -16.10 10.40
C LYS A 35 -5.67 -16.96 11.33
N ILE A 36 -4.37 -17.07 11.05
CA ILE A 36 -3.43 -17.82 11.92
C ILE A 36 -3.37 -17.18 13.32
N LEU A 37 -3.30 -15.84 13.42
CA LEU A 37 -3.28 -15.16 14.72
C LEU A 37 -4.56 -15.39 15.52
N LYS A 38 -5.71 -15.41 14.85
CA LYS A 38 -7.01 -15.69 15.49
C LYS A 38 -7.10 -17.13 15.99
N GLU A 39 -6.62 -18.09 15.20
CA GLU A 39 -6.57 -19.50 15.59
C GLU A 39 -5.63 -19.74 16.79
N GLU A 40 -4.48 -19.05 16.82
CA GLU A 40 -3.43 -19.24 17.84
C GLU A 40 -3.48 -18.21 18.98
N ILE A 41 -4.59 -17.47 19.13
CA ILE A 41 -4.68 -16.31 20.03
C ILE A 41 -4.30 -16.61 21.49
N ASN A 42 -4.62 -17.82 21.95
CA ASN A 42 -4.35 -18.28 23.32
C ASN A 42 -3.11 -19.19 23.42
N ASN A 43 -2.43 -19.48 22.31
CA ASN A 43 -1.28 -20.37 22.28
C ASN A 43 0.00 -19.60 22.69
N ARG A 44 0.44 -19.82 23.93
CA ARG A 44 1.66 -19.19 24.46
C ARG A 44 2.93 -19.72 23.81
N GLU A 45 2.95 -20.99 23.41
CA GLU A 45 4.11 -21.60 22.75
C GLU A 45 4.30 -21.02 21.36
N PHE A 46 3.21 -20.87 20.60
CA PHE A 46 3.24 -20.19 19.30
C PHE A 46 3.81 -18.77 19.40
N LYS A 47 3.34 -17.98 20.38
CA LYS A 47 3.86 -16.60 20.62
C LYS A 47 5.34 -16.61 20.94
N LYS A 48 5.77 -17.53 21.81
CA LYS A 48 7.19 -17.65 22.19
C LYS A 48 8.05 -18.00 20.99
N MET A 49 7.67 -19.02 20.21
CA MET A 49 8.39 -19.42 19.01
C MET A 49 8.47 -18.30 17.98
N LEU A 50 7.38 -17.55 17.79
CA LEU A 50 7.38 -16.38 16.89
C LEU A 50 8.40 -15.31 17.33
N ILE A 51 8.47 -15.01 18.62
CA ILE A 51 9.45 -14.07 19.18
C ILE A 51 10.87 -14.60 18.98
N ASP A 52 11.10 -15.87 19.34
CA ASP A 52 12.41 -16.53 19.21
C ASP A 52 12.89 -16.58 17.73
N ASP A 53 11.95 -16.70 16.78
CA ASP A 53 12.22 -16.70 15.33
C ASP A 53 12.44 -15.29 14.73
N GLY A 54 12.42 -14.24 15.54
CA GLY A 54 12.69 -12.86 15.12
C GLY A 54 11.55 -12.22 14.33
N ILE A 55 10.30 -12.62 14.59
CA ILE A 55 9.16 -12.09 13.82
C ILE A 55 8.95 -10.59 13.99
N LEU A 56 9.37 -10.03 15.12
CA LEU A 56 9.16 -8.61 15.45
C LEU A 56 9.82 -7.70 14.42
N ASP A 57 11.04 -8.02 14.00
CA ASP A 57 11.77 -7.22 13.01
C ASP A 57 11.10 -7.30 11.63
N ILE A 58 10.58 -8.48 11.28
CA ILE A 58 9.83 -8.69 10.04
C ILE A 58 8.53 -7.86 10.07
N ASP A 59 7.81 -7.88 11.17
CA ASP A 59 6.55 -7.14 11.33
C ASP A 59 6.78 -5.62 11.30
N LEU A 60 7.87 -5.14 11.91
CA LEU A 60 8.28 -3.73 11.82
C LEU A 60 8.63 -3.33 10.38
N THR A 61 9.31 -4.21 9.64
CA THR A 61 9.64 -3.99 8.22
C THR A 61 8.37 -3.88 7.37
N ILE A 62 7.42 -4.81 7.54
CA ILE A 62 6.13 -4.78 6.83
C ILE A 62 5.38 -3.48 7.16
N LYS A 63 5.34 -3.07 8.44
CA LYS A 63 4.69 -1.83 8.85
C LYS A 63 5.30 -0.61 8.16
N LYS A 64 6.63 -0.57 8.06
CA LYS A 64 7.35 0.51 7.39
C LYS A 64 6.97 0.57 5.90
N LEU A 65 7.05 -0.56 5.19
CA LEU A 65 6.71 -0.67 3.76
C LEU A 65 5.27 -0.21 3.48
N ILE A 66 4.31 -0.66 4.27
CA ILE A 66 2.91 -0.22 4.17
C ILE A 66 2.80 1.31 4.34
N SER A 67 3.53 1.87 5.31
CA SER A 67 3.47 3.30 5.60
C SER A 67 4.08 4.14 4.46
N GLU A 68 5.18 3.69 3.89
CA GLU A 68 5.86 4.33 2.75
C GLU A 68 4.96 4.29 1.51
N ASN A 69 4.39 3.13 1.17
CA ASN A 69 3.49 3.00 0.04
C ASN A 69 2.23 3.88 0.16
N ILE A 70 1.65 4.01 1.37
CA ILE A 70 0.52 4.93 1.60
C ILE A 70 0.91 6.39 1.32
N ILE A 71 2.15 6.78 1.63
CA ILE A 71 2.64 8.14 1.37
C ILE A 71 2.78 8.37 -0.14
N GLU A 72 3.36 7.42 -0.86
CA GLU A 72 3.54 7.47 -2.32
C GLU A 72 2.18 7.59 -3.04
N VAL A 73 1.23 6.71 -2.72
CA VAL A 73 -0.12 6.75 -3.32
C VAL A 73 -0.81 8.10 -3.05
N LYS A 74 -0.67 8.67 -1.85
CA LYS A 74 -1.24 9.99 -1.54
C LYS A 74 -0.60 11.09 -2.39
N GLN A 75 0.71 11.01 -2.63
CA GLN A 75 1.42 11.95 -3.47
C GLN A 75 0.96 11.84 -4.93
N GLU A 76 0.86 10.63 -5.47
CA GLU A 76 0.36 10.39 -6.84
C GLU A 76 -1.05 10.96 -7.04
N ILE A 77 -1.96 10.71 -6.10
CA ILE A 77 -3.31 11.27 -6.13
C ILE A 77 -3.28 12.80 -6.15
N ARG A 78 -2.40 13.42 -5.35
CA ARG A 78 -2.25 14.87 -5.30
C ARG A 78 -1.73 15.42 -6.63
N GLU A 79 -0.71 14.81 -7.21
CA GLU A 79 -0.12 15.20 -8.49
C GLU A 79 -1.12 15.05 -9.64
N HIS A 80 -1.84 13.93 -9.70
CA HIS A 80 -2.90 13.72 -10.68
C HIS A 80 -4.02 14.77 -10.55
N ASN A 81 -4.43 15.12 -9.33
CA ASN A 81 -5.43 16.17 -9.11
C ASN A 81 -4.93 17.57 -9.51
N LEU A 82 -3.65 17.87 -9.30
CA LEU A 82 -3.03 19.12 -9.75
C LEU A 82 -2.97 19.17 -11.28
N SER A 83 -2.57 18.08 -11.92
CA SER A 83 -2.55 17.95 -13.38
C SER A 83 -3.93 18.21 -13.97
N LYS A 84 -4.98 17.56 -13.46
CA LYS A 84 -6.37 17.81 -13.89
C LYS A 84 -6.79 19.27 -13.76
N LYS A 85 -6.44 19.93 -12.65
CA LYS A 85 -6.73 21.36 -12.45
C LYS A 85 -5.99 22.24 -13.45
N ALA A 86 -4.71 21.98 -13.69
CA ALA A 86 -3.90 22.72 -14.66
C ALA A 86 -4.44 22.54 -16.08
N SER A 87 -4.79 21.32 -16.49
CA SER A 87 -5.39 21.04 -17.80
C SER A 87 -6.73 21.74 -17.99
N GLY A 88 -7.60 21.71 -16.96
CA GLY A 88 -8.89 22.42 -16.99
C GLY A 88 -8.72 23.94 -17.07
N SER A 89 -7.76 24.49 -16.33
CA SER A 89 -7.40 25.91 -16.39
C SER A 89 -6.87 26.28 -17.77
N TYR A 90 -5.94 25.51 -18.34
CA TYR A 90 -5.41 25.73 -19.68
C TYR A 90 -6.52 25.72 -20.73
N MET A 91 -7.40 24.70 -20.72
CA MET A 91 -8.55 24.65 -21.63
C MET A 91 -9.48 25.86 -21.49
N TYR A 92 -9.73 26.32 -20.27
CA TYR A 92 -10.55 27.50 -20.01
C TYR A 92 -9.90 28.78 -20.54
N THR A 93 -8.60 28.99 -20.27
CA THR A 93 -7.87 30.16 -20.75
C THR A 93 -7.78 30.19 -22.28
N THR A 94 -7.56 29.04 -22.91
CA THR A 94 -7.52 28.94 -24.39
C THR A 94 -8.90 29.21 -24.99
N LYS A 95 -9.99 28.70 -24.40
CA LYS A 95 -11.36 29.03 -24.82
C LYS A 95 -11.69 30.52 -24.65
N GLN A 96 -11.29 31.14 -23.53
CA GLN A 96 -11.46 32.58 -23.35
C GLN A 96 -10.68 33.37 -24.40
N LYS A 97 -9.40 33.05 -24.64
CA LYS A 97 -8.59 33.69 -25.69
C LYS A 97 -9.21 33.57 -27.08
N ILE A 98 -9.70 32.39 -27.46
CA ILE A 98 -10.40 32.22 -28.74
C ILE A 98 -11.65 33.11 -28.81
N ASN A 99 -12.39 33.24 -27.70
CA ASN A 99 -13.59 34.08 -27.65
C ASN A 99 -13.27 35.58 -27.81
N ILE A 100 -12.27 36.12 -27.09
CA ILE A 100 -11.88 37.54 -27.24
C ILE A 100 -11.31 37.89 -28.63
N PHE A 101 -10.73 36.93 -29.36
CA PHE A 101 -10.35 37.16 -30.77
C PHE A 101 -11.52 37.05 -31.75
N ASN A 102 -12.61 36.37 -31.37
CA ASN A 102 -13.82 36.22 -32.20
C ASN A 102 -14.89 37.29 -31.96
N VAL A 103 -14.79 38.11 -30.90
CA VAL A 103 -15.65 39.29 -30.75
C VAL A 103 -15.18 40.34 -31.76
N LYS A 104 -15.81 40.39 -32.94
CA LYS A 104 -15.68 41.52 -33.87
C LYS A 104 -16.19 42.79 -33.17
N VAL A 105 -15.31 43.78 -33.07
CA VAL A 105 -15.65 45.19 -32.79
C VAL A 105 -16.25 45.81 -34.05
#